data_AF-A0A9W8D8Y5-F1
#
_entry.id   AF-A0A9W8D8Y5-F1
#
_cell.length_a   1.000
_cell.length_b   1.000
_cell.length_c   1.000
_cell.angle_alpha   90.00
_cell.angle_beta   90.00
_cell.angle_gamma   90.00
#
_symmetry.space_group_name_H-M   'P 1'
#
loop_
_entity.id
_entity.type
_entity.pdbx_description
1 polymer ?
#
loop_
_entity_poly.entity_id
_entity_poly.type
_entity_poly.pdbx_seq_one_letter_code
_entity_poly.pdbx_strand_id
1 'polypeptide(L)'
;MGRGRDKLYISQGEWSNAHDDSKGLRFGGKNTCIAGKQDTTEKLAFDCCALSLKPFTVPMCTPDGFVFDADNIKSYVKEAHKHPFTDEPLELNDLIELNYHKNLDGSYVDPVTFAQFSEFTKIAANRKSKHVYLWSTIEEFNIKPGSWSDLMTSEPFERDDIIVLQDPNAPKKAYNTAKASAKVTATGVVEAKNVGKPLLAASIKSQPHNAAKYSKGLAAASLTSTAVAPVTKNELELIDDEEYMFARIKSKGYARLVTNLGDINLELYCDKAPRTCYNFIKLATSGYYNGTKFHRSIKNFMLQGGDPTGTGSGGKSYWGTAFKDEFAKRLSHSERGVLSMANRGPNTNTSQFFILYREAKHLDRKHTIFGRVVGGLPALSKMEAVPCDDNDCPEKDIVISKVSVFVDPYAEFAQRQARKAEHQKNQEDLALGKRQRTVAEEEQLERETTTWFGTKVPSLGSAHNAADRSTDGTDGTKTVGKYLKKLKFDTPTRSTDSNSQTTKQPDLGYNFGDFSNW
;
A
#
# COMPACT_ATOMS: atom_id res chain seq x y z
N MET A 1 -0.36 15.83 51.58
CA MET A 1 -0.44 14.43 51.07
C MET A 1 -0.44 14.44 49.54
N GLY A 2 0.16 13.43 48.91
CA GLY A 2 0.51 13.43 47.48
C GLY A 2 -0.66 13.13 46.52
N ARG A 3 -0.49 13.54 45.25
CA ARG A 3 -1.42 13.22 44.16
C ARG A 3 -1.20 11.77 43.72
N GLY A 4 -2.25 10.95 43.75
CA GLY A 4 -2.16 9.50 43.54
C GLY A 4 -1.64 9.10 42.14
N ARG A 5 -0.54 8.35 42.12
CA ARG A 5 -0.01 7.64 40.94
C ARG A 5 0.34 6.17 41.21
N ASP A 6 -0.21 5.60 42.28
CA ASP A 6 -0.08 4.16 42.55
C ASP A 6 -1.20 3.39 41.84
N LYS A 7 -0.94 3.01 40.59
CA LYS A 7 -1.69 1.96 39.88
C LYS A 7 -0.86 0.68 39.92
N LEU A 8 -1.48 -0.45 40.28
CA LEU A 8 -0.85 -1.77 40.33
C LEU A 8 -0.53 -2.38 38.94
N TYR A 9 -0.82 -1.66 37.85
CA TYR A 9 -0.60 -2.10 36.48
C TYR A 9 -0.25 -0.91 35.58
N ILE A 10 0.62 -1.18 34.59
CA ILE A 10 1.03 -0.22 33.56
C ILE A 10 0.11 -0.38 32.35
N SER A 11 -0.39 0.71 31.79
CA SER A 11 -1.25 0.66 30.60
C SER A 11 -0.45 0.51 29.31
N GLN A 12 -1.08 0.00 28.25
CA GLN A 12 -0.43 -0.23 26.96
C GLN A 12 0.10 1.06 26.29
N GLY A 13 -0.48 2.22 26.62
CA GLY A 13 -0.01 3.55 26.20
C GLY A 13 1.11 4.16 27.07
N GLU A 14 1.40 3.56 28.22
CA GLU A 14 2.60 3.83 29.03
C GLU A 14 3.72 2.79 28.71
N TRP A 15 3.35 1.63 28.16
CA TRP A 15 4.28 0.57 27.74
C TRP A 15 4.81 0.76 26.31
N SER A 16 4.04 1.43 25.46
CA SER A 16 4.51 2.01 24.21
C SER A 16 4.80 3.49 24.46
N ASN A 17 5.98 3.98 24.06
CA ASN A 17 6.40 5.39 24.23
C ASN A 17 5.67 6.32 23.25
N ALA A 18 4.34 6.25 23.20
CA ALA A 18 3.48 6.96 22.25
C ALA A 18 2.85 8.24 22.84
N HIS A 19 3.01 8.49 24.14
CA HIS A 19 2.70 9.78 24.75
C HIS A 19 4.00 10.52 25.10
N ASP A 20 4.35 11.48 24.25
CA ASP A 20 5.48 12.39 24.44
C ASP A 20 5.12 13.51 25.42
N ASP A 21 5.16 13.18 26.71
CA ASP A 21 5.28 14.18 27.79
C ASP A 21 6.72 14.14 28.32
N SER A 22 7.49 15.17 27.97
CA SER A 22 8.94 15.30 28.08
C SER A 22 9.53 15.30 29.51
N LYS A 23 9.30 14.24 30.30
CA LYS A 23 9.93 13.98 31.61
C LYS A 23 10.26 12.49 31.78
N GLY A 24 11.38 12.07 31.18
CA GLY A 24 11.86 10.69 31.24
C GLY A 24 12.02 10.17 32.67
N LEU A 25 11.31 9.08 32.98
CA LEU A 25 11.40 8.40 34.26
C LEU A 25 12.71 7.59 34.31
N ARG A 26 13.72 8.07 35.04
CA ARG A 26 14.98 7.35 35.22
C ARG A 26 14.78 6.20 36.22
N PHE A 27 14.73 4.96 35.72
CA PHE A 27 14.95 3.77 36.54
C PHE A 27 16.36 3.22 36.30
N GLY A 28 17.01 2.77 37.37
CA GLY A 28 18.43 2.41 37.35
C GLY A 28 18.72 1.15 36.53
N GLY A 29 19.63 1.24 35.57
CA GLY A 29 20.05 0.14 34.71
C GLY A 29 20.86 0.69 33.53
N LYS A 30 21.91 -0.03 33.11
CA LYS A 30 22.83 0.43 32.05
C LYS A 30 22.10 0.62 30.71
N ASN A 31 22.52 1.63 29.94
CA ASN A 31 21.97 1.94 28.61
C ASN A 31 21.97 0.70 27.68
N THR A 32 20.80 0.12 27.44
CA THR A 32 20.58 -0.90 26.40
C THR A 32 19.92 -0.26 25.18
N CYS A 33 20.67 0.59 24.48
CA CYS A 33 20.30 0.97 23.13
C CYS A 33 20.35 -0.28 22.24
N ILE A 34 19.21 -0.63 21.62
CA ILE A 34 19.11 -1.77 20.71
C ILE A 34 19.91 -1.43 19.44
N ALA A 35 21.14 -1.93 19.37
CA ALA A 35 21.97 -1.87 18.17
C ALA A 35 21.30 -2.74 17.08
N GLY A 36 20.72 -2.10 16.07
CA GLY A 36 19.96 -2.78 15.03
C GLY A 36 18.93 -1.92 14.29
N LYS A 37 18.55 -0.75 14.83
CA LYS A 37 17.92 0.28 14.00
C LYS A 37 18.99 0.90 13.11
N GLN A 38 18.94 0.62 11.81
CA GLN A 38 19.40 1.59 10.81
C GLN A 38 18.64 2.89 11.07
N ASP A 39 19.31 4.04 11.00
CA ASP A 39 18.67 5.34 11.26
C ASP A 39 17.47 5.52 10.34
N THR A 40 16.27 5.37 10.93
CA THR A 40 15.02 5.62 10.23
C THR A 40 14.91 7.12 10.07
N THR A 41 15.30 7.62 8.90
CA THR A 41 14.97 8.97 8.45
C THR A 41 13.44 9.08 8.35
N GLU A 42 12.85 9.48 9.47
CA GLU A 42 11.44 9.83 9.54
C GLU A 42 11.22 11.11 8.72
N LYS A 43 10.09 11.16 8.01
CA LYS A 43 9.73 12.34 7.22
C LYS A 43 9.44 13.47 8.19
N LEU A 44 10.08 14.62 8.00
CA LEU A 44 9.82 15.78 8.84
C LEU A 44 8.48 16.41 8.44
N ALA A 45 7.76 16.98 9.41
CA ALA A 45 6.60 17.80 9.14
C ALA A 45 7.00 19.03 8.30
N PHE A 46 6.13 19.45 7.38
CA PHE A 46 6.47 20.47 6.37
C PHE A 46 6.66 21.87 6.93
N ASP A 47 6.20 22.11 8.16
CA ASP A 47 6.30 23.34 8.93
C ASP A 47 7.52 23.39 9.88
N CYS A 48 8.31 22.32 9.92
CA CYS A 48 9.48 22.18 10.80
C CYS A 48 10.83 22.41 10.10
N CYS A 49 11.78 22.95 10.86
CA CYS A 49 13.17 23.14 10.46
C CYS A 49 13.97 21.84 10.53
N ALA A 50 14.67 21.49 9.45
CA ALA A 50 15.44 20.24 9.34
C ALA A 50 16.66 20.13 10.29
N LEU A 51 17.16 21.26 10.80
CA LEU A 51 18.22 21.32 11.82
C LEU A 51 17.70 21.20 13.26
N SER A 52 16.68 21.99 13.60
CA SER A 52 16.24 22.15 15.01
C SER A 52 15.03 21.27 15.38
N LEU A 53 14.36 20.66 14.40
CA LEU A 53 13.14 19.86 14.54
C LEU A 53 11.98 20.61 15.23
N LYS A 54 12.00 21.94 15.17
CA LYS A 54 10.97 22.85 15.68
C LYS A 54 10.25 23.52 14.51
N PRO A 55 9.00 23.96 14.70
CA PRO A 55 8.32 24.79 13.71
C PRO A 55 9.17 26.03 13.42
N PHE A 56 9.36 26.35 12.12
CA PHE A 56 10.14 27.52 11.73
C PHE A 56 9.37 28.82 11.99
N THR A 57 10.11 29.91 12.21
CA THR A 57 9.57 31.27 12.33
C THR A 57 9.76 32.04 11.04
N VAL A 58 10.97 31.99 10.48
CA VAL A 58 11.33 32.53 9.18
C VAL A 58 11.94 31.38 8.37
N PRO A 59 11.16 30.71 7.50
CA PRO A 59 11.67 29.61 6.70
C PRO A 59 12.65 30.11 5.64
N MET A 60 13.77 29.40 5.52
CA MET A 60 14.74 29.55 4.44
C MET A 60 15.00 28.17 3.83
N CYS A 61 15.09 28.09 2.51
CA CYS A 61 15.52 26.87 1.83
C CYS A 61 16.88 27.02 1.17
N THR A 62 17.52 25.87 0.95
CA THR A 62 18.66 25.72 0.04
C THR A 62 18.16 25.39 -1.36
N PRO A 63 19.01 25.52 -2.41
CA PRO A 63 18.65 25.15 -3.78
C PRO A 63 18.15 23.71 -3.92
N ASP A 64 18.61 22.80 -3.05
CA ASP A 64 18.23 21.39 -3.00
C ASP A 64 16.83 21.12 -2.42
N GLY A 65 16.18 22.14 -1.81
CA GLY A 65 14.85 22.01 -1.21
C GLY A 65 14.82 21.55 0.26
N PHE A 66 15.94 21.62 0.99
CA PHE A 66 15.91 21.48 2.46
C PHE A 66 15.42 22.78 3.09
N VAL A 67 14.49 22.69 4.05
CA VAL A 67 13.90 23.84 4.76
C VAL A 67 14.48 23.97 6.16
N PHE A 68 14.91 25.18 6.49
CA PHE A 68 15.50 25.54 7.77
C PHE A 68 14.84 26.80 8.32
N ASP A 69 15.04 27.04 9.61
CA ASP A 69 14.70 28.31 10.27
C ASP A 69 15.93 29.24 10.22
N ALA A 70 15.70 30.50 9.84
CA ALA A 70 16.75 31.44 9.43
C ALA A 70 17.91 31.58 10.44
N ASP A 71 17.62 31.64 11.73
CA ASP A 71 18.64 31.82 12.78
C ASP A 71 19.54 30.60 12.92
N ASN A 72 18.97 29.40 12.74
CA ASN A 72 19.67 28.12 12.86
C ASN A 72 20.58 27.85 11.67
N ILE A 73 20.15 28.17 10.44
CA ILE A 73 20.99 27.97 9.24
C ILE A 73 22.06 29.06 9.08
N LYS A 74 21.74 30.33 9.36
CA LYS A 74 22.71 31.43 9.25
C LYS A 74 23.84 31.32 10.28
N SER A 75 23.57 30.78 11.47
CA SER A 75 24.62 30.48 12.45
C SER A 75 25.49 29.30 11.98
N TYR A 76 24.87 28.20 11.56
CA TYR A 76 25.58 27.03 11.04
C TYR A 76 26.50 27.33 9.84
N VAL A 77 26.01 28.08 8.85
CA VAL A 77 26.79 28.43 7.65
C VAL A 77 27.98 29.34 8.00
N LYS A 78 27.83 30.29 8.94
CA LYS A 78 28.94 31.13 9.41
C LYS A 78 30.05 30.35 10.13
N GLU A 79 29.71 29.24 10.79
CA GLU A 79 30.69 28.40 11.47
C GLU A 79 31.31 27.36 10.52
N ALA A 80 30.48 26.64 9.76
CA ALA A 80 30.89 25.46 9.00
C ALA A 80 31.20 25.73 7.51
N HIS A 81 30.67 26.80 6.91
CA HIS A 81 30.75 27.12 5.48
C HIS A 81 30.32 25.97 4.55
N LYS A 82 29.39 25.13 5.03
CA LYS A 82 28.92 23.89 4.39
C LYS A 82 27.43 23.64 4.64
N HIS A 83 26.81 22.88 3.77
CA HIS A 83 25.43 22.42 3.90
C HIS A 83 25.32 21.28 4.93
N PRO A 84 24.37 21.33 5.90
CA PRO A 84 24.31 20.37 7.02
C PRO A 84 23.96 18.92 6.64
N PHE A 85 23.53 18.63 5.41
CA PHE A 85 23.11 17.29 4.97
C PHE A 85 23.96 16.68 3.87
N THR A 86 24.45 17.49 2.93
CA THR A 86 25.24 17.03 1.76
C THR A 86 26.75 17.25 1.94
N ASP A 87 27.16 18.00 2.98
CA ASP A 87 28.53 18.46 3.24
C ASP A 87 29.16 19.30 2.09
N GLU A 88 28.35 19.70 1.12
CA GLU A 88 28.72 20.58 0.00
C GLU A 88 28.95 22.03 0.49
N PRO A 89 29.81 22.82 -0.17
CA PRO A 89 30.02 24.22 0.18
C PRO A 89 28.73 25.03 0.00
N LEU A 90 28.40 25.88 0.96
CA LEU A 90 27.19 26.71 0.95
C LEU A 90 27.50 28.09 1.51
N GLU A 91 27.14 29.15 0.77
CA GLU A 91 27.26 30.52 1.24
C GLU A 91 25.93 31.08 1.75
N LEU A 92 25.98 32.21 2.48
CA LEU A 92 24.78 32.91 2.94
C LEU A 92 23.93 33.48 1.79
N ASN A 93 24.51 33.67 0.60
CA ASN A 93 23.84 34.20 -0.59
C ASN A 93 22.97 33.14 -1.29
N ASP A 94 23.27 31.84 -1.09
CA ASP A 94 22.55 30.72 -1.70
C ASP A 94 21.25 30.38 -0.94
N LEU A 95 21.07 30.94 0.25
CA LEU A 95 19.90 30.76 1.10
C LEU A 95 18.73 31.63 0.62
N ILE A 96 17.63 30.97 0.30
CA ILE A 96 16.42 31.60 -0.23
C ILE A 96 15.39 31.70 0.89
N GLU A 97 14.97 32.90 1.23
CA GLU A 97 13.85 33.15 2.15
C GLU A 97 12.52 32.73 1.52
N LEU A 98 11.63 32.08 2.28
CA LEU A 98 10.36 31.56 1.79
C LEU A 98 9.14 32.31 2.35
N ASN A 99 8.26 32.74 1.46
CA ASN A 99 7.02 33.45 1.78
C ASN A 99 5.83 32.48 1.75
N TYR A 100 5.55 31.84 2.88
CA TYR A 100 4.36 31.02 3.07
C TYR A 100 3.12 31.89 3.37
N HIS A 101 2.00 31.61 2.68
CA HIS A 101 0.73 32.26 2.98
C HIS A 101 -0.02 31.53 4.11
N LYS A 102 -0.75 32.29 4.94
CA LYS A 102 -1.58 31.75 6.04
C LYS A 102 -3.02 32.22 5.91
N ASN A 103 -3.97 31.35 6.26
CA ASN A 103 -5.37 31.69 6.44
C ASN A 103 -5.62 32.42 7.77
N LEU A 104 -6.84 32.94 7.94
CA LEU A 104 -7.33 33.53 9.20
C LEU A 104 -7.19 32.56 10.39
N ASP A 105 -7.33 31.25 10.14
CA ASP A 105 -7.16 30.18 11.14
C ASP A 105 -5.69 29.86 11.48
N GLY A 106 -4.73 30.56 10.86
CA GLY A 106 -3.29 30.37 11.06
C GLY A 106 -2.68 29.18 10.31
N SER A 107 -3.49 28.38 9.61
CA SER A 107 -3.03 27.27 8.77
C SER A 107 -2.34 27.76 7.48
N TYR A 108 -1.30 27.06 7.06
CA TYR A 108 -0.58 27.36 5.82
C TYR A 108 -1.38 26.92 4.58
N VAL A 109 -1.46 27.80 3.58
CA VAL A 109 -2.24 27.57 2.34
C VAL A 109 -1.50 28.03 1.10
N ASP A 110 -1.87 27.45 -0.04
CA ASP A 110 -1.54 27.96 -1.36
C ASP A 110 -2.25 29.32 -1.59
N PRO A 111 -1.54 30.39 -1.99
CA PRO A 111 -2.13 31.72 -2.13
C PRO A 111 -3.08 31.88 -3.33
N VAL A 112 -3.06 30.96 -4.31
CA VAL A 112 -3.88 31.00 -5.53
C VAL A 112 -5.14 30.14 -5.37
N THR A 113 -4.97 28.92 -4.87
CA THR A 113 -6.08 27.95 -4.74
C THR A 113 -6.74 27.96 -3.36
N PHE A 114 -6.13 28.64 -2.37
CA PHE A 114 -6.52 28.63 -0.95
C PHE A 114 -6.59 27.23 -0.31
N ALA A 115 -6.04 26.22 -0.99
CA ALA A 115 -5.98 24.85 -0.51
C ALA A 115 -4.91 24.71 0.59
N GLN A 116 -5.25 24.00 1.65
CA GLN A 116 -4.38 23.82 2.81
C GLN A 116 -3.24 22.84 2.51
N PHE A 117 -2.01 23.21 2.90
CA PHE A 117 -0.85 22.34 2.82
C PHE A 117 -0.93 21.18 3.83
N SER A 118 -0.37 20.03 3.44
CA SER A 118 -0.40 18.79 4.22
C SER A 118 0.89 17.99 4.04
N GLU A 119 1.17 17.07 4.96
CA GLU A 119 2.26 16.09 4.87
C GLU A 119 2.19 15.21 3.59
N PHE A 120 1.01 15.11 2.99
CA PHE A 120 0.74 14.32 1.78
C PHE A 120 0.63 15.15 0.50
N THR A 121 0.79 16.48 0.56
CA THR A 121 0.81 17.34 -0.64
C THR A 121 2.23 17.55 -1.14
N LYS A 122 2.40 17.67 -2.46
CA LYS A 122 3.68 18.08 -3.06
C LYS A 122 3.75 19.61 -3.07
N ILE A 123 4.78 20.16 -2.44
CA ILE A 123 4.95 21.61 -2.23
C ILE A 123 6.21 22.07 -2.96
N ALA A 124 6.14 23.21 -3.63
CA ALA A 124 7.27 23.83 -4.31
C ALA A 124 7.25 25.36 -4.15
N ALA A 125 8.43 25.97 -4.21
CA ALA A 125 8.62 27.40 -4.15
C ALA A 125 9.25 27.92 -5.44
N ASN A 126 8.96 29.17 -5.77
CA ASN A 126 9.65 29.90 -6.84
C ASN A 126 10.85 30.65 -6.24
N ARG A 127 12.07 30.39 -6.75
CA ARG A 127 13.31 31.04 -6.31
C ARG A 127 13.27 32.57 -6.43
N LYS A 128 12.57 33.12 -7.43
CA LYS A 128 12.53 34.57 -7.70
C LYS A 128 11.54 35.29 -6.78
N SER A 129 10.26 34.92 -6.87
CA SER A 129 9.18 35.57 -6.10
C SER A 129 9.14 35.16 -4.63
N LYS A 130 9.88 34.10 -4.25
CA LYS A 130 9.94 33.49 -2.91
C LYS A 130 8.64 32.86 -2.43
N HIS A 131 7.56 32.91 -3.22
CA HIS A 131 6.27 32.37 -2.84
C HIS A 131 6.23 30.84 -2.93
N VAL A 132 5.48 30.24 -2.00
CA VAL A 132 5.29 28.79 -1.87
C VAL A 132 3.90 28.41 -2.37
N TYR A 133 3.84 27.43 -3.25
CA TYR A 133 2.62 26.95 -3.92
C TYR A 133 2.48 25.43 -3.81
N LEU A 134 1.28 24.91 -4.06
CA LEU A 134 1.12 23.50 -4.37
C LEU A 134 1.69 23.20 -5.75
N TRP A 135 2.32 22.03 -5.90
CA TRP A 135 2.80 21.58 -7.19
C TRP A 135 1.69 21.48 -8.25
N SER A 136 0.47 21.08 -7.85
CA SER A 136 -0.69 21.05 -8.74
C SER A 136 -0.99 22.41 -9.35
N THR A 137 -0.87 23.49 -8.58
CA THR A 137 -1.10 24.87 -9.01
C THR A 137 -0.07 25.29 -10.05
N ILE A 138 1.22 25.08 -9.78
CA ILE A 138 2.30 25.36 -10.75
C ILE A 138 2.14 24.50 -12.01
N GLU A 139 1.75 23.23 -11.85
CA GLU A 139 1.54 22.32 -12.98
C GLU A 139 0.36 22.77 -13.87
N GLU A 140 -0.73 23.25 -13.27
CA GLU A 140 -1.94 23.66 -13.99
C GLU A 140 -1.85 25.04 -14.62
N PHE A 141 -1.24 26.02 -13.96
CA PHE A 141 -1.20 27.41 -14.45
C PHE A 141 0.10 27.76 -15.19
N ASN A 142 1.23 27.11 -14.89
CA ASN A 142 2.52 27.41 -15.53
C ASN A 142 2.96 26.31 -16.51
N ILE A 143 3.05 25.05 -16.06
CA ILE A 143 3.66 23.97 -16.86
C ILE A 143 2.75 23.55 -18.02
N LYS A 144 1.45 23.28 -17.77
CA LYS A 144 0.50 22.87 -18.83
C LYS A 144 0.25 23.96 -19.88
N PRO A 145 0.11 25.26 -19.52
CA PRO A 145 -0.10 26.33 -20.50
C PRO A 145 1.20 26.86 -21.13
N GLY A 146 2.38 26.55 -20.54
CA GLY A 146 3.66 27.12 -20.95
C GLY A 146 3.87 28.58 -20.52
N SER A 147 3.16 29.05 -19.49
CA SER A 147 3.24 30.42 -18.98
C SER A 147 4.27 30.54 -17.86
N TRP A 148 5.40 31.19 -18.12
CA TRP A 148 6.54 31.28 -17.20
C TRP A 148 6.57 32.59 -16.40
N SER A 149 5.44 32.92 -15.78
CA SER A 149 5.22 34.11 -14.95
C SER A 149 4.66 33.73 -13.58
N ASP A 150 5.18 34.31 -12.50
CA ASP A 150 4.74 34.03 -11.14
C ASP A 150 3.25 34.37 -10.93
N LEU A 151 2.54 33.55 -10.17
CA LEU A 151 1.08 33.64 -10.04
C LEU A 151 0.63 34.78 -9.10
N MET A 152 1.52 35.30 -8.25
CA MET A 152 1.24 36.42 -7.34
C MET A 152 1.92 37.71 -7.78
N THR A 153 3.20 37.67 -8.18
CA THR A 153 3.97 38.87 -8.52
C THR A 153 3.99 39.17 -10.03
N SER A 154 3.55 38.24 -10.89
CA SER A 154 3.70 38.30 -12.35
C SER A 154 5.16 38.41 -12.84
N GLU A 155 6.15 38.15 -11.98
CA GLU A 155 7.57 38.16 -12.34
C GLU A 155 7.91 36.96 -13.24
N PRO A 156 8.69 37.14 -14.32
CA PRO A 156 9.14 36.03 -15.15
C PRO A 156 10.16 35.16 -14.41
N PHE A 157 10.04 33.84 -14.53
CA PHE A 157 10.94 32.86 -13.89
C PHE A 157 11.18 31.64 -14.80
N GLU A 158 12.29 30.94 -14.61
CA GLU A 158 12.61 29.75 -15.43
C GLU A 158 12.19 28.44 -14.76
N ARG A 159 12.11 27.34 -15.52
CA ARG A 159 11.76 26.02 -14.96
C ARG A 159 12.72 25.59 -13.84
N ASP A 160 13.98 25.99 -13.91
CA ASP A 160 15.04 25.67 -12.94
C ASP A 160 15.02 26.58 -11.70
N ASP A 161 14.14 27.60 -11.67
CA ASP A 161 13.81 28.38 -10.47
C ASP A 161 12.74 27.71 -9.59
N ILE A 162 12.12 26.61 -10.04
CA ILE A 162 11.14 25.86 -9.24
C ILE A 162 11.88 24.89 -8.29
N ILE A 163 11.84 25.19 -6.99
CA ILE A 163 12.44 24.37 -5.95
C ILE A 163 11.36 23.50 -5.30
N VAL A 164 11.49 22.18 -5.39
CA VAL A 164 10.57 21.24 -4.71
C VAL A 164 10.99 21.11 -3.25
N LEU A 165 10.14 21.59 -2.33
CA LEU A 165 10.40 21.56 -0.88
C LEU A 165 9.97 20.22 -0.24
N GLN A 166 8.95 19.58 -0.81
CA GLN A 166 8.37 18.35 -0.31
C GLN A 166 7.73 17.58 -1.45
N ASP A 167 8.08 16.30 -1.57
CA ASP A 167 7.38 15.34 -2.43
C ASP A 167 7.06 14.07 -1.63
N PRO A 168 5.78 13.71 -1.43
CA PRO A 168 5.40 12.53 -0.66
C PRO A 168 5.80 11.21 -1.35
N ASN A 169 5.98 11.21 -2.67
CA ASN A 169 6.23 10.05 -3.51
C ASN A 169 7.71 9.87 -3.89
N ALA A 170 8.54 10.89 -3.68
CA ALA A 170 9.97 10.83 -3.98
C ALA A 170 10.75 9.86 -3.07
N PRO A 171 11.89 9.30 -3.54
CA PRO A 171 12.77 8.48 -2.71
C PRO A 171 13.37 9.27 -1.54
N LYS A 172 13.56 8.59 -0.40
CA LYS A 172 13.88 9.15 0.93
C LYS A 172 15.13 10.05 1.08
N LYS A 173 15.89 10.31 0.01
CA LYS A 173 17.14 11.09 0.07
C LYS A 173 17.00 12.54 -0.41
N ALA A 174 15.85 12.94 -0.94
CA ALA A 174 15.78 14.13 -1.78
C ALA A 174 15.35 15.43 -1.07
N TYR A 175 14.32 15.41 -0.20
CA TYR A 175 13.71 16.64 0.31
C TYR A 175 13.32 16.53 1.79
N ASN A 176 13.46 17.64 2.53
CA ASN A 176 13.08 17.86 3.94
C ASN A 176 13.12 16.62 4.87
N THR A 177 14.32 16.06 5.07
CA THR A 177 14.55 14.96 6.03
C THR A 177 15.31 15.43 7.27
N ALA A 178 14.98 14.86 8.43
CA ALA A 178 15.64 15.19 9.71
C ALA A 178 17.03 14.55 9.81
N LYS A 179 18.02 15.29 10.37
CA LYS A 179 19.34 14.70 10.68
C LYS A 179 19.24 13.88 11.97
N ALA A 180 19.22 12.56 11.85
CA ALA A 180 19.51 11.68 12.99
C ALA A 180 20.96 11.95 13.45
N SER A 181 21.09 12.63 14.60
CA SER A 181 22.35 13.08 15.23
C SER A 181 23.12 14.22 14.52
N ALA A 182 22.77 15.46 14.88
CA ALA A 182 23.77 16.52 15.04
C ALA A 182 24.24 16.52 16.51
N LYS A 183 25.33 15.79 16.81
CA LYS A 183 25.98 15.89 18.13
C LYS A 183 26.69 17.24 18.24
N VAL A 184 26.18 18.13 19.08
CA VAL A 184 27.03 19.17 19.69
C VAL A 184 28.11 18.46 20.52
N THR A 185 29.36 18.87 20.32
CA THR A 185 30.54 18.08 20.66
C THR A 185 30.81 18.00 22.15
N ALA A 186 30.91 16.79 22.68
CA ALA A 186 31.61 16.51 23.94
C ALA A 186 32.43 15.22 23.80
N THR A 187 33.75 15.41 23.84
CA THR A 187 34.87 14.46 23.88
C THR A 187 34.62 13.06 24.44
N GLY A 188 35.20 12.03 23.80
CA GLY A 188 35.42 10.71 24.43
C GLY A 188 35.63 9.56 23.45
N VAL A 189 36.89 9.24 23.14
CA VAL A 189 37.27 8.02 22.39
C VAL A 189 37.45 6.85 23.36
N VAL A 190 36.82 5.71 23.10
CA VAL A 190 37.18 4.41 23.72
C VAL A 190 37.06 3.30 22.67
N GLU A 191 38.03 2.40 22.66
CA GLU A 191 38.23 1.34 21.67
C GLU A 191 37.14 0.25 21.70
N ALA A 192 36.82 -0.30 20.52
CA ALA A 192 35.93 -1.46 20.39
C ALA A 192 36.75 -2.75 20.22
N LYS A 193 36.56 -3.74 21.12
CA LYS A 193 37.08 -5.11 20.95
C LYS A 193 36.03 -6.03 20.31
N ASN A 194 36.52 -6.94 19.48
CA ASN A 194 35.82 -7.91 18.63
C ASN A 194 34.42 -8.39 19.11
N VAL A 195 33.45 -8.33 18.20
CA VAL A 195 32.18 -9.07 18.26
C VAL A 195 32.15 -10.06 17.09
N GLY A 196 31.68 -11.28 17.34
CA GLY A 196 31.72 -12.40 16.39
C GLY A 196 30.78 -12.26 15.18
N LYS A 197 30.98 -13.13 14.18
CA LYS A 197 30.21 -13.19 12.93
C LYS A 197 28.68 -13.24 13.18
N PRO A 198 27.86 -12.47 12.43
CA PRO A 198 26.42 -12.60 12.48
C PRO A 198 25.95 -13.92 11.83
N LEU A 199 24.89 -14.50 12.39
CA LEU A 199 24.24 -15.70 11.85
C LEU A 199 23.48 -15.38 10.56
N LEU A 200 23.59 -16.25 9.56
CA LEU A 200 22.90 -16.10 8.28
C LEU A 200 21.38 -16.26 8.39
N ALA A 201 20.67 -15.37 7.66
CA ALA A 201 19.37 -15.61 7.03
C ALA A 201 18.20 -16.16 7.89
N ALA A 202 17.65 -15.34 8.79
CA ALA A 202 16.25 -15.50 9.19
C ALA A 202 15.32 -14.96 8.07
N SER A 203 14.64 -15.86 7.36
CA SER A 203 13.67 -15.52 6.31
C SER A 203 12.54 -14.61 6.83
N ILE A 204 12.51 -13.35 6.37
CA ILE A 204 11.36 -12.46 6.54
C ILE A 204 10.25 -12.98 5.64
N LYS A 205 9.35 -13.81 6.19
CA LYS A 205 8.15 -14.27 5.49
C LYS A 205 7.20 -13.08 5.29
N SER A 206 6.70 -12.91 4.07
CA SER A 206 5.64 -11.95 3.76
C SER A 206 4.40 -12.23 4.61
N GLN A 207 3.74 -11.19 5.12
CA GLN A 207 2.47 -11.35 5.84
C GLN A 207 1.35 -11.71 4.84
N PRO A 208 0.44 -12.62 5.19
CA PRO A 208 -0.65 -13.00 4.30
C PRO A 208 -1.66 -11.84 4.16
N HIS A 209 -2.25 -11.72 2.98
CA HIS A 209 -3.10 -10.57 2.61
C HIS A 209 -4.38 -10.44 3.45
N ASN A 210 -4.83 -11.54 4.06
CA ASN A 210 -6.00 -11.68 4.92
C ASN A 210 -5.67 -11.67 6.43
N ALA A 211 -4.44 -11.28 6.82
CA ALA A 211 -4.05 -11.17 8.22
C ALA A 211 -4.95 -10.20 9.02
N ALA A 212 -5.45 -10.68 10.16
CA ALA A 212 -6.22 -9.93 11.13
C ALA A 212 -5.35 -8.96 11.93
N LYS A 213 -6.00 -8.00 12.63
CA LYS A 213 -5.33 -7.09 13.57
C LYS A 213 -5.04 -7.73 14.94
N TYR A 214 -5.52 -8.94 15.18
CA TYR A 214 -5.40 -9.68 16.42
C TYR A 214 -4.67 -11.01 16.18
N SER A 215 -3.98 -11.51 17.22
CA SER A 215 -3.27 -12.78 17.19
C SER A 215 -4.15 -13.93 17.67
N LYS A 216 -3.78 -15.16 17.32
CA LYS A 216 -4.48 -16.40 17.73
C LYS A 216 -4.45 -16.70 19.24
N GLY A 217 -3.91 -15.80 20.08
CA GLY A 217 -3.82 -15.93 21.54
C GLY A 217 -2.88 -17.02 22.11
N LEU A 218 -2.43 -17.98 21.30
CA LEU A 218 -1.72 -19.20 21.74
C LEU A 218 -0.46 -18.97 22.59
N ALA A 219 0.26 -17.85 22.38
CA ALA A 219 1.49 -17.56 23.14
C ALA A 219 1.25 -17.20 24.62
N ALA A 220 0.00 -16.94 25.04
CA ALA A 220 -0.37 -16.58 26.40
C ALA A 220 -1.20 -17.67 27.13
N ALA A 221 -1.37 -18.84 26.53
CA ALA A 221 -2.35 -19.85 26.99
C ALA A 221 -1.92 -20.72 28.18
N SER A 222 -0.69 -20.59 28.69
CA SER A 222 -0.15 -21.43 29.76
C SER A 222 -0.41 -20.86 31.17
N LEU A 223 -1.57 -21.17 31.76
CA LEU A 223 -1.86 -20.84 33.17
C LEU A 223 -2.52 -21.98 33.99
N THR A 224 -2.86 -23.10 33.36
CA THR A 224 -3.45 -24.28 34.01
C THR A 224 -2.60 -25.52 33.80
N SER A 225 -2.58 -26.43 34.78
CA SER A 225 -1.62 -27.55 34.92
C SER A 225 -1.67 -28.66 33.85
N THR A 226 -2.40 -28.47 32.76
CA THR A 226 -2.38 -29.34 31.58
C THR A 226 -1.30 -28.85 30.63
N ALA A 227 -0.28 -29.67 30.36
CA ALA A 227 0.93 -29.24 29.65
C ALA A 227 0.64 -28.86 28.17
N VAL A 228 0.46 -27.57 27.91
CA VAL A 228 0.47 -26.98 26.56
C VAL A 228 1.90 -26.57 26.23
N ALA A 229 2.40 -26.95 25.05
CA ALA A 229 3.73 -26.58 24.60
C ALA A 229 3.87 -25.04 24.47
N PRO A 230 4.95 -24.42 24.98
CA PRO A 230 5.10 -22.96 24.97
C PRO A 230 5.28 -22.42 23.54
N VAL A 231 4.26 -21.71 23.03
CA VAL A 231 4.29 -21.09 21.71
C VAL A 231 5.02 -19.75 21.79
N THR A 232 6.26 -19.70 21.29
CA THR A 232 7.12 -18.49 21.37
C THR A 232 6.88 -17.46 20.26
N LYS A 233 5.97 -17.73 19.31
CA LYS A 233 5.70 -16.87 18.16
C LYS A 233 4.21 -16.49 18.11
N ASN A 234 3.94 -15.18 18.12
CA ASN A 234 2.60 -14.66 17.86
C ASN A 234 2.30 -14.73 16.37
N GLU A 235 1.40 -15.64 15.98
CA GLU A 235 0.79 -15.62 14.65
C GLU A 235 -0.47 -14.74 14.66
N LEU A 236 -0.60 -13.89 13.64
CA LEU A 236 -1.85 -13.21 13.35
C LEU A 236 -2.92 -14.24 12.95
N GLU A 237 -4.16 -14.02 13.36
CA GLU A 237 -5.28 -14.80 12.85
C GLU A 237 -5.52 -14.44 11.37
N LEU A 238 -6.08 -15.36 10.59
CA LEU A 238 -6.48 -15.07 9.22
C LEU A 238 -7.98 -14.79 9.24
N ILE A 239 -8.38 -13.63 8.73
CA ILE A 239 -9.79 -13.32 8.51
C ILE A 239 -10.27 -14.23 7.38
N ASP A 240 -11.46 -14.80 7.52
CA ASP A 240 -12.07 -15.60 6.46
C ASP A 240 -12.22 -14.77 5.17
N ASP A 241 -11.89 -15.39 4.03
CA ASP A 241 -11.71 -14.67 2.76
C ASP A 241 -13.03 -14.01 2.28
N GLU A 242 -14.17 -14.60 2.64
CA GLU A 242 -15.50 -14.03 2.38
C GLU A 242 -15.75 -12.76 3.22
N GLU A 243 -15.44 -12.76 4.53
CA GLU A 243 -15.59 -11.56 5.37
C GLU A 243 -14.63 -10.43 4.94
N TYR A 244 -13.40 -10.80 4.58
CA TYR A 244 -12.40 -9.88 4.04
C TYR A 244 -12.85 -9.24 2.70
N MET A 245 -13.57 -10.00 1.87
CA MET A 245 -14.18 -9.56 0.62
C MET A 245 -15.36 -8.62 0.87
N PHE A 246 -16.31 -9.01 1.73
CA PHE A 246 -17.51 -8.23 2.04
C PHE A 246 -17.18 -6.82 2.56
N ALA A 247 -16.13 -6.68 3.37
CA ALA A 247 -15.70 -5.38 3.90
C ALA A 247 -15.15 -4.40 2.84
N ARG A 248 -14.87 -4.85 1.61
CA ARG A 248 -14.20 -4.04 0.56
C ARG A 248 -15.05 -3.78 -0.68
N ILE A 249 -16.18 -4.45 -0.84
CA ILE A 249 -17.06 -4.27 -2.00
C ILE A 249 -17.98 -3.07 -1.77
N LYS A 250 -17.86 -2.08 -2.67
CA LYS A 250 -18.65 -0.83 -2.67
C LYS A 250 -19.45 -0.63 -3.95
N SER A 251 -19.20 -1.44 -4.98
CA SER A 251 -19.93 -1.43 -6.25
C SER A 251 -21.32 -2.06 -6.09
N LYS A 252 -22.24 -1.68 -6.98
CA LYS A 252 -23.59 -2.26 -7.07
C LYS A 252 -23.59 -3.45 -8.03
N GLY A 253 -24.46 -4.41 -7.78
CA GLY A 253 -24.73 -5.52 -8.71
C GLY A 253 -25.95 -5.25 -9.58
N TYR A 254 -26.04 -5.90 -10.74
CA TYR A 254 -27.23 -5.85 -11.60
C TYR A 254 -27.61 -7.25 -12.07
N ALA A 255 -28.90 -7.59 -11.96
CA ALA A 255 -29.44 -8.88 -12.37
C ALA A 255 -30.81 -8.71 -13.04
N ARG A 256 -31.16 -9.62 -13.95
CA ARG A 256 -32.47 -9.70 -14.60
C ARG A 256 -33.14 -11.02 -14.29
N LEU A 257 -34.37 -10.95 -13.77
CA LEU A 257 -35.30 -12.06 -13.69
C LEU A 257 -36.08 -12.12 -15.02
N VAL A 258 -35.91 -13.21 -15.77
CA VAL A 258 -36.75 -13.53 -16.93
C VAL A 258 -37.92 -14.37 -16.42
N THR A 259 -39.15 -13.87 -16.57
CA THR A 259 -40.36 -14.54 -16.09
C THR A 259 -41.41 -14.64 -17.18
N ASN A 260 -42.39 -15.53 -17.01
CA ASN A 260 -43.49 -15.73 -17.96
C ASN A 260 -44.30 -14.45 -18.26
N LEU A 261 -44.39 -13.51 -17.31
CA LEU A 261 -45.14 -12.25 -17.46
C LEU A 261 -44.28 -11.05 -17.88
N GLY A 262 -42.97 -11.27 -18.09
CA GLY A 262 -42.00 -10.27 -18.56
C GLY A 262 -40.70 -10.24 -17.75
N ASP A 263 -39.76 -9.42 -18.22
CA ASP A 263 -38.46 -9.24 -17.59
C ASP A 263 -38.51 -8.19 -16.46
N ILE A 264 -37.81 -8.46 -15.36
CA ILE A 264 -37.61 -7.54 -14.24
C ILE A 264 -36.11 -7.33 -14.03
N ASN A 265 -35.67 -6.07 -14.09
CA ASN A 265 -34.27 -5.67 -13.85
C ASN A 265 -34.11 -5.18 -12.41
N LEU A 266 -33.14 -5.76 -11.71
CA LEU A 266 -32.82 -5.53 -10.30
C LEU A 266 -31.46 -4.83 -10.17
N GLU A 267 -31.42 -3.82 -9.30
CA GLU A 267 -30.20 -3.19 -8.78
C GLU A 267 -29.96 -3.71 -7.36
N LEU A 268 -28.76 -4.26 -7.12
CA LEU A 268 -28.38 -4.90 -5.85
C LEU A 268 -27.40 -4.03 -5.06
N TYR A 269 -27.70 -3.85 -3.77
CA TYR A 269 -26.97 -2.96 -2.86
C TYR A 269 -25.84 -3.71 -2.11
N CYS A 270 -24.86 -4.23 -2.86
CA CYS A 270 -23.75 -5.02 -2.30
C CYS A 270 -22.92 -4.27 -1.24
N ASP A 271 -22.85 -2.94 -1.30
CA ASP A 271 -22.23 -2.06 -0.28
C ASP A 271 -22.98 -2.03 1.07
N LYS A 272 -24.27 -2.39 1.10
CA LYS A 272 -25.13 -2.31 2.30
C LYS A 272 -25.54 -3.67 2.86
N ALA A 273 -25.79 -4.64 1.99
CA ALA A 273 -26.16 -6.01 2.35
C ALA A 273 -25.26 -7.01 1.59
N PRO A 274 -23.94 -7.04 1.91
CA PRO A 274 -22.95 -7.79 1.14
C PRO A 274 -23.14 -9.30 1.19
N ARG A 275 -23.54 -9.89 2.33
CA ARG A 275 -23.83 -11.34 2.39
C ARG A 275 -25.09 -11.68 1.61
N THR A 276 -26.10 -10.84 1.75
CA THR A 276 -27.40 -11.04 1.11
C THR A 276 -27.29 -11.00 -0.42
N CYS A 277 -26.58 -10.00 -0.95
CA CYS A 277 -26.35 -9.88 -2.39
C CYS A 277 -25.47 -11.02 -2.93
N TYR A 278 -24.44 -11.43 -2.18
CA TYR A 278 -23.58 -12.56 -2.56
C TYR A 278 -24.37 -13.88 -2.65
N ASN A 279 -25.19 -14.18 -1.63
CA ASN A 279 -26.09 -15.33 -1.61
C ASN A 279 -27.00 -15.34 -2.85
N PHE A 280 -27.67 -14.21 -3.14
CA PHE A 280 -28.54 -14.09 -4.32
C PHE A 280 -27.80 -14.30 -5.64
N ILE A 281 -26.62 -13.68 -5.82
CA ILE A 281 -25.82 -13.82 -7.05
C ILE A 281 -25.29 -15.26 -7.22
N LYS A 282 -24.86 -15.92 -6.14
CA LYS A 282 -24.41 -17.32 -6.19
C LYS A 282 -25.55 -18.27 -6.53
N LEU A 283 -26.72 -18.11 -5.92
CA LEU A 283 -27.92 -18.90 -6.23
C LEU A 283 -28.44 -18.64 -7.65
N ALA A 284 -28.34 -17.40 -8.15
CA ALA A 284 -28.65 -17.08 -9.54
C ALA A 284 -27.67 -17.76 -10.52
N THR A 285 -26.37 -17.72 -10.23
CA THR A 285 -25.31 -18.30 -11.07
C THR A 285 -25.35 -19.83 -11.09
N SER A 286 -25.72 -20.48 -9.97
CA SER A 286 -25.95 -21.93 -9.93
C SER A 286 -27.28 -22.36 -10.57
N GLY A 287 -28.11 -21.42 -11.00
CA GLY A 287 -29.41 -21.70 -11.61
C GLY A 287 -30.52 -22.12 -10.62
N TYR A 288 -30.31 -21.94 -9.31
CA TYR A 288 -31.23 -22.36 -8.24
C TYR A 288 -32.64 -21.79 -8.39
N TYR A 289 -32.78 -20.59 -8.97
CA TYR A 289 -34.05 -19.91 -9.17
C TYR A 289 -34.76 -20.28 -10.49
N ASN A 290 -34.14 -21.08 -11.37
CA ASN A 290 -34.74 -21.47 -12.64
C ASN A 290 -35.89 -22.46 -12.42
N GLY A 291 -37.05 -22.17 -12.98
CA GLY A 291 -38.28 -22.95 -12.76
C GLY A 291 -38.97 -22.68 -11.42
N THR A 292 -38.44 -21.78 -10.58
CA THR A 292 -39.08 -21.47 -9.28
C THR A 292 -40.28 -20.56 -9.46
N LYS A 293 -41.35 -20.83 -8.69
CA LYS A 293 -42.61 -20.05 -8.74
C LYS A 293 -42.73 -19.06 -7.59
N PHE A 294 -43.44 -17.96 -7.85
CA PHE A 294 -43.94 -17.08 -6.80
C PHE A 294 -45.16 -17.75 -6.16
N HIS A 295 -44.98 -18.30 -4.97
CA HIS A 295 -46.00 -19.06 -4.25
C HIS A 295 -46.95 -18.18 -3.45
N ARG A 296 -46.65 -16.88 -3.29
CA ARG A 296 -47.46 -15.94 -2.52
C ARG A 296 -47.47 -14.56 -3.18
N SER A 297 -48.65 -14.01 -3.44
CA SER A 297 -48.83 -12.67 -4.03
C SER A 297 -50.01 -11.97 -3.35
N ILE A 298 -49.73 -10.89 -2.62
CA ILE A 298 -50.74 -10.06 -1.96
C ILE A 298 -50.80 -8.71 -2.68
N LYS A 299 -51.92 -8.44 -3.34
CA LYS A 299 -52.19 -7.20 -4.08
C LYS A 299 -51.99 -5.96 -3.19
N ASN A 300 -51.38 -4.90 -3.73
CA ASN A 300 -50.97 -3.70 -3.00
C ASN A 300 -49.98 -3.92 -1.83
N PHE A 301 -49.43 -5.12 -1.63
CA PHE A 301 -48.47 -5.40 -0.56
C PHE A 301 -47.17 -6.01 -1.09
N MET A 302 -47.11 -7.32 -1.35
CA MET A 302 -45.85 -8.00 -1.72
C MET A 302 -46.04 -9.24 -2.60
N LEU A 303 -45.01 -9.54 -3.38
CA LEU A 303 -44.85 -10.76 -4.18
C LEU A 303 -43.64 -11.55 -3.65
N GLN A 304 -43.86 -12.76 -3.13
CA GLN A 304 -42.83 -13.59 -2.49
C GLN A 304 -42.51 -14.84 -3.33
N GLY A 305 -41.22 -15.15 -3.45
CA GLY A 305 -40.69 -16.25 -4.24
C GLY A 305 -39.31 -16.72 -3.76
N GLY A 306 -38.58 -17.43 -4.62
CA GLY A 306 -37.25 -17.96 -4.28
C GLY A 306 -37.26 -19.25 -3.45
N ASP A 307 -38.37 -19.98 -3.43
CA ASP A 307 -38.49 -21.33 -2.89
C ASP A 307 -38.59 -22.36 -4.04
N PRO A 308 -37.63 -23.28 -4.20
CA PRO A 308 -37.70 -24.31 -5.23
C PRO A 308 -38.74 -25.40 -4.96
N THR A 309 -39.22 -25.56 -3.71
CA THR A 309 -40.31 -26.50 -3.42
C THR A 309 -41.68 -25.91 -3.71
N GLY A 310 -41.78 -24.58 -3.88
CA GLY A 310 -43.04 -23.87 -4.13
C GLY A 310 -44.05 -23.97 -2.99
N THR A 311 -43.65 -24.40 -1.78
CA THR A 311 -44.52 -24.59 -0.61
C THR A 311 -44.50 -23.38 0.33
N GLY A 312 -43.60 -22.42 0.12
CA GLY A 312 -43.36 -21.29 1.01
C GLY A 312 -42.55 -21.64 2.26
N SER A 313 -42.35 -22.94 2.54
CA SER A 313 -41.56 -23.44 3.67
C SER A 313 -40.20 -24.01 3.27
N GLY A 314 -39.86 -24.05 1.98
CA GLY A 314 -38.54 -24.48 1.52
C GLY A 314 -37.50 -23.35 1.43
N GLY A 315 -36.42 -23.60 0.70
CA GLY A 315 -35.31 -22.67 0.49
C GLY A 315 -34.07 -22.93 1.38
N LYS A 316 -32.89 -22.86 0.78
CA LYS A 316 -31.58 -22.97 1.45
C LYS A 316 -30.67 -21.85 0.94
N SER A 317 -29.85 -21.26 1.81
CA SER A 317 -28.81 -20.33 1.36
C SER A 317 -27.72 -21.06 0.56
N TYR A 318 -26.85 -20.29 -0.09
CA TYR A 318 -25.62 -20.79 -0.71
C TYR A 318 -24.74 -21.59 0.27
N TRP A 319 -24.67 -21.19 1.54
CA TRP A 319 -23.91 -21.86 2.61
C TRP A 319 -24.66 -23.06 3.23
N GLY A 320 -25.89 -23.34 2.81
CA GLY A 320 -26.77 -24.38 3.37
C GLY A 320 -27.41 -24.03 4.71
N THR A 321 -26.76 -23.20 5.53
CA THR A 321 -27.26 -22.68 6.83
C THR A 321 -27.96 -21.33 6.67
N ALA A 322 -28.82 -20.95 7.63
CA ALA A 322 -29.41 -19.62 7.62
C ALA A 322 -28.38 -18.54 8.00
N PHE A 323 -28.50 -17.32 7.46
CA PHE A 323 -27.54 -16.23 7.70
C PHE A 323 -28.16 -14.99 8.34
N LYS A 324 -27.28 -14.18 8.95
CA LYS A 324 -27.61 -12.97 9.73
C LYS A 324 -28.33 -11.89 8.91
N ASP A 325 -29.12 -11.06 9.59
CA ASP A 325 -29.73 -9.88 8.99
C ASP A 325 -28.73 -8.72 8.79
N GLU A 326 -28.93 -7.92 7.75
CA GLU A 326 -28.05 -6.80 7.37
C GLU A 326 -28.85 -5.48 7.25
N PHE A 327 -29.15 -4.84 8.38
CA PHE A 327 -29.96 -3.61 8.40
C PHE A 327 -29.14 -2.33 8.23
N ALA A 328 -29.29 -1.64 7.09
CA ALA A 328 -28.68 -0.33 6.85
C ALA A 328 -29.64 0.82 7.19
N LYS A 329 -29.21 1.79 8.01
CA LYS A 329 -30.02 2.94 8.48
C LYS A 329 -30.62 3.82 7.36
N ARG A 330 -30.10 3.75 6.13
CA ARG A 330 -30.57 4.52 4.96
C ARG A 330 -31.54 3.76 4.07
N LEU A 331 -31.73 2.45 4.28
CA LEU A 331 -32.67 1.63 3.51
C LEU A 331 -33.97 1.49 4.31
N SER A 332 -35.10 1.77 3.66
CA SER A 332 -36.45 1.61 4.21
C SER A 332 -37.39 1.12 3.11
N HIS A 333 -38.48 0.46 3.50
CA HIS A 333 -39.52 -0.01 2.60
C HIS A 333 -40.48 1.14 2.22
N SER A 334 -39.95 2.25 1.71
CA SER A 334 -40.72 3.46 1.37
C SER A 334 -41.15 3.55 -0.11
N GLU A 335 -40.70 2.63 -0.96
CA GLU A 335 -40.91 2.67 -2.41
C GLU A 335 -41.51 1.36 -2.96
N ARG A 336 -42.23 1.43 -4.08
CA ARG A 336 -42.63 0.26 -4.87
C ARG A 336 -41.40 -0.34 -5.55
N GLY A 337 -41.30 -1.66 -5.56
CA GLY A 337 -40.19 -2.39 -6.18
C GLY A 337 -38.97 -2.57 -5.26
N VAL A 338 -39.04 -2.25 -3.97
CA VAL A 338 -38.00 -2.62 -3.00
C VAL A 338 -37.90 -4.15 -2.90
N LEU A 339 -36.68 -4.68 -2.89
CA LEU A 339 -36.35 -6.10 -2.85
C LEU A 339 -35.72 -6.46 -1.49
N SER A 340 -36.36 -7.41 -0.79
CA SER A 340 -36.01 -7.78 0.59
C SER A 340 -36.05 -9.30 0.82
N MET A 341 -35.28 -9.79 1.80
CA MET A 341 -35.28 -11.20 2.18
C MET A 341 -36.49 -11.57 3.05
N ALA A 342 -37.09 -12.73 2.76
CA ALA A 342 -38.05 -13.35 3.67
C ALA A 342 -37.29 -14.13 4.76
N ASN A 343 -37.76 -14.02 6.00
CA ASN A 343 -37.22 -14.71 7.17
C ASN A 343 -38.35 -15.22 8.08
N ARG A 344 -38.03 -16.06 9.06
CA ARG A 344 -38.98 -16.61 10.07
C ARG A 344 -38.73 -16.05 11.47
N GLY A 345 -37.91 -15.01 11.56
CA GLY A 345 -37.36 -14.46 12.79
C GLY A 345 -35.94 -13.92 12.57
N PRO A 346 -35.33 -13.28 13.58
CA PRO A 346 -34.02 -12.65 13.46
C PRO A 346 -32.94 -13.65 13.01
N ASN A 347 -32.09 -13.24 12.05
CA ASN A 347 -30.96 -13.99 11.51
C ASN A 347 -31.32 -15.34 10.85
N THR A 348 -32.54 -15.46 10.28
CA THR A 348 -33.01 -16.70 9.62
C THR A 348 -33.14 -16.59 8.09
N ASN A 349 -32.28 -15.81 7.43
CA ASN A 349 -32.34 -15.63 5.97
C ASN A 349 -31.87 -16.89 5.21
N THR A 350 -32.57 -17.26 4.13
CA THR A 350 -32.28 -18.44 3.28
C THR A 350 -32.14 -18.07 1.80
N SER A 351 -33.02 -18.55 0.91
CA SER A 351 -33.09 -18.20 -0.51
C SER A 351 -34.30 -17.35 -0.88
N GLN A 352 -35.30 -17.30 0.00
CA GLN A 352 -36.58 -16.65 -0.27
C GLN A 352 -36.47 -15.13 -0.20
N PHE A 353 -37.10 -14.46 -1.16
CA PHE A 353 -37.15 -13.00 -1.23
C PHE A 353 -38.55 -12.54 -1.64
N PHE A 354 -38.85 -11.27 -1.39
CA PHE A 354 -40.07 -10.62 -1.85
C PHE A 354 -39.80 -9.25 -2.48
N ILE A 355 -40.69 -8.87 -3.40
CA ILE A 355 -40.74 -7.56 -4.05
C ILE A 355 -41.99 -6.85 -3.56
N LEU A 356 -41.86 -5.59 -3.12
CA LEU A 356 -42.99 -4.80 -2.66
C LEU A 356 -43.78 -4.14 -3.82
N TYR A 357 -45.10 -4.17 -3.73
CA TYR A 357 -46.00 -3.41 -4.61
C TYR A 357 -46.29 -1.98 -4.10
N ARG A 358 -46.12 -1.75 -2.79
CA ARG A 358 -46.35 -0.47 -2.09
C ARG A 358 -45.34 -0.30 -0.95
N GLU A 359 -45.18 0.92 -0.45
CA GLU A 359 -44.47 1.16 0.82
C GLU A 359 -45.03 0.30 1.98
N ALA A 360 -44.13 -0.23 2.81
CA ALA A 360 -44.43 -1.16 3.90
C ALA A 360 -43.49 -0.93 5.10
N LYS A 361 -43.49 0.31 5.64
CA LYS A 361 -42.62 0.75 6.77
C LYS A 361 -42.65 -0.15 8.01
N HIS A 362 -43.70 -0.96 8.20
CA HIS A 362 -43.79 -1.94 9.30
C HIS A 362 -42.84 -3.16 9.16
N LEU A 363 -42.19 -3.32 7.99
CA LEU A 363 -41.17 -4.33 7.69
C LEU A 363 -39.73 -3.81 7.92
N ASP A 364 -39.57 -2.51 8.18
CA ASP A 364 -38.26 -1.90 8.45
C ASP A 364 -37.62 -2.53 9.69
N ARG A 365 -36.32 -2.85 9.58
CA ARG A 365 -35.53 -3.56 10.61
C ARG A 365 -36.04 -4.96 11.00
N LYS A 366 -36.97 -5.54 10.22
CA LYS A 366 -37.35 -6.96 10.30
C LYS A 366 -36.80 -7.75 9.12
N HIS A 367 -36.87 -7.17 7.92
CA HIS A 367 -36.40 -7.78 6.68
C HIS A 367 -35.19 -7.04 6.12
N THR A 368 -34.21 -7.81 5.64
CA THR A 368 -32.98 -7.28 5.05
C THR A 368 -33.28 -6.79 3.63
N ILE A 369 -33.22 -5.48 3.41
CA ILE A 369 -33.33 -4.85 2.09
C ILE A 369 -31.98 -4.99 1.38
N PHE A 370 -31.96 -5.62 0.21
CA PHE A 370 -30.72 -5.87 -0.54
C PHE A 370 -30.76 -5.38 -1.99
N GLY A 371 -31.89 -4.82 -2.45
CA GLY A 371 -31.95 -4.18 -3.77
C GLY A 371 -33.26 -3.45 -4.05
N ARG A 372 -33.43 -3.09 -5.33
CA ARG A 372 -34.69 -2.57 -5.88
C ARG A 372 -34.88 -2.96 -7.35
N VAL A 373 -36.11 -2.93 -7.81
CA VAL A 373 -36.48 -2.99 -9.24
C VAL A 373 -36.15 -1.63 -9.88
N VAL A 374 -35.38 -1.65 -10.97
CA VAL A 374 -35.06 -0.46 -11.78
C VAL A 374 -35.76 -0.50 -13.15
N GLY A 375 -36.09 -1.70 -13.65
CA GLY A 375 -36.82 -1.87 -14.90
C GLY A 375 -37.79 -3.05 -14.82
N GLY A 376 -38.83 -3.05 -15.65
CA GLY A 376 -39.88 -4.08 -15.62
C GLY A 376 -41.07 -3.75 -14.70
N LEU A 377 -41.26 -2.50 -14.28
CA LEU A 377 -42.45 -2.08 -13.54
C LEU A 377 -43.79 -2.48 -14.22
N PRO A 378 -43.93 -2.45 -15.57
CA PRO A 378 -45.14 -2.95 -16.22
C PRO A 378 -45.34 -4.47 -16.07
N ALA A 379 -44.27 -5.26 -16.01
CA ALA A 379 -44.35 -6.70 -15.73
C ALA A 379 -44.78 -6.93 -14.27
N LEU A 380 -44.23 -6.17 -13.33
CA LEU A 380 -44.64 -6.20 -11.92
C LEU A 380 -46.13 -5.85 -11.74
N SER A 381 -46.65 -4.86 -12.48
CA SER A 381 -48.09 -4.54 -12.47
C SER A 381 -48.97 -5.62 -13.13
N LYS A 382 -48.45 -6.39 -14.10
CA LYS A 382 -49.15 -7.57 -14.65
C LYS A 382 -49.20 -8.71 -13.64
N MET A 383 -48.13 -8.92 -12.87
CA MET A 383 -48.09 -9.90 -11.78
C MET A 383 -49.09 -9.55 -10.66
N GLU A 384 -49.20 -8.27 -10.31
CA GLU A 384 -50.17 -7.76 -9.32
C GLU A 384 -51.64 -7.90 -9.77
N ALA A 385 -51.89 -7.97 -11.08
CA ALA A 385 -53.23 -8.13 -11.65
C ALA A 385 -53.71 -9.59 -11.71
N VAL A 386 -52.85 -10.56 -11.39
CA VAL A 386 -53.23 -11.99 -11.34
C VAL A 386 -54.13 -12.23 -10.11
N PRO A 387 -55.32 -12.86 -10.27
CA PRO A 387 -56.14 -13.26 -9.13
C PRO A 387 -55.40 -14.30 -8.27
N CYS A 388 -55.63 -14.22 -6.96
CA CYS A 388 -55.03 -15.12 -5.97
C CYS A 388 -56.13 -15.82 -5.18
N ASP A 389 -55.87 -17.08 -4.85
CA ASP A 389 -56.68 -17.95 -4.01
C ASP A 389 -56.58 -17.56 -2.52
N ASP A 390 -57.45 -18.13 -1.68
CA ASP A 390 -57.54 -17.86 -0.23
C ASP A 390 -56.23 -18.12 0.54
N ASN A 391 -55.29 -18.87 -0.06
CA ASN A 391 -53.95 -19.15 0.48
C ASN A 391 -52.87 -18.14 0.05
N ASP A 392 -53.25 -16.96 -0.48
CA ASP A 392 -52.39 -15.98 -1.17
C ASP A 392 -51.68 -16.53 -2.44
N CYS A 393 -52.00 -17.75 -2.89
CA CYS A 393 -51.40 -18.38 -4.07
C CYS A 393 -51.99 -17.79 -5.36
N PRO A 394 -51.18 -17.35 -6.34
CA PRO A 394 -51.71 -16.87 -7.62
C PRO A 394 -52.33 -18.03 -8.44
N GLU A 395 -53.54 -17.85 -8.98
CA GLU A 395 -54.21 -18.87 -9.81
C GLU A 395 -53.40 -19.25 -11.07
N LYS A 396 -52.68 -18.26 -11.61
CA LYS A 396 -51.78 -18.45 -12.75
C LYS A 396 -50.35 -18.46 -12.23
N ASP A 397 -49.71 -19.63 -12.24
CA ASP A 397 -48.33 -19.81 -11.77
C ASP A 397 -47.38 -18.81 -12.45
N ILE A 398 -46.85 -17.89 -11.65
CA ILE A 398 -45.83 -16.92 -12.08
C ILE A 398 -44.47 -17.59 -11.84
N VAL A 399 -43.79 -17.98 -12.92
CA VAL A 399 -42.53 -18.74 -12.87
C VAL A 399 -41.35 -17.90 -13.35
N ILE A 400 -40.23 -18.01 -12.64
CA ILE A 400 -38.93 -17.48 -13.05
C ILE A 400 -38.28 -18.49 -14.00
N SER A 401 -38.21 -18.19 -15.29
CA SER A 401 -37.59 -19.06 -16.29
C SER A 401 -36.07 -19.09 -16.17
N LYS A 402 -35.45 -17.91 -15.98
CA LYS A 402 -34.00 -17.76 -15.85
C LYS A 402 -33.63 -16.50 -15.07
N VAL A 403 -32.58 -16.59 -14.26
CA VAL A 403 -31.89 -15.39 -13.73
C VAL A 403 -30.61 -15.14 -14.53
N SER A 404 -30.40 -13.90 -14.97
CA SER A 404 -29.20 -13.47 -15.69
C SER A 404 -28.51 -12.36 -14.91
N VAL A 405 -27.31 -12.61 -14.39
CA VAL A 405 -26.49 -11.58 -13.72
C VAL A 405 -25.71 -10.82 -14.78
N PHE A 406 -25.84 -9.49 -14.81
CA PHE A 406 -25.12 -8.63 -15.76
C PHE A 406 -23.83 -8.07 -15.17
N VAL A 407 -23.85 -7.69 -13.89
CA VAL A 407 -22.69 -7.11 -13.18
C VAL A 407 -22.56 -7.83 -11.85
N ASP A 408 -21.50 -8.64 -11.73
CA ASP A 408 -21.10 -9.33 -10.50
C ASP A 408 -19.85 -8.65 -9.90
N PRO A 409 -20.01 -7.81 -8.85
CA PRO A 409 -18.87 -7.13 -8.22
C PRO A 409 -17.96 -8.08 -7.43
N TYR A 410 -18.43 -9.29 -7.09
CA TYR A 410 -17.66 -10.30 -6.37
C TYR A 410 -16.71 -11.04 -7.32
N ALA A 411 -17.15 -11.35 -8.54
CA ALA A 411 -16.30 -11.91 -9.59
C ALA A 411 -15.14 -10.96 -9.96
N GLU A 412 -15.41 -9.66 -10.15
CA GLU A 412 -14.38 -8.65 -10.39
C GLU A 412 -13.39 -8.52 -9.22
N PHE A 413 -13.87 -8.64 -7.98
CA PHE A 413 -12.99 -8.65 -6.80
C PHE A 413 -12.09 -9.89 -6.79
N ALA A 414 -12.64 -11.08 -7.03
CA ALA A 414 -11.88 -12.33 -7.08
C ALA A 414 -10.79 -12.31 -8.16
N GLN A 415 -11.12 -11.89 -9.39
CA GLN A 415 -10.15 -11.74 -10.49
C GLN A 415 -9.02 -10.76 -10.13
N ARG A 416 -9.35 -9.65 -9.46
CA ARG A 416 -8.38 -8.65 -8.99
C ARG A 416 -7.48 -9.17 -7.87
N GLN A 417 -7.95 -10.06 -6.99
CA GLN A 417 -7.07 -10.75 -6.03
C GLN A 417 -6.17 -11.77 -6.72
N ALA A 418 -6.70 -12.55 -7.67
CA ALA A 418 -5.91 -13.51 -8.44
C ALA A 418 -4.74 -12.84 -9.18
N ARG A 419 -4.98 -11.73 -9.90
CA ARG A 419 -3.93 -10.95 -10.57
C ARG A 419 -2.87 -10.39 -9.60
N LYS A 420 -3.28 -9.99 -8.39
CA LYS A 420 -2.33 -9.51 -7.36
C LYS A 420 -1.47 -10.66 -6.82
N ALA A 421 -2.06 -11.81 -6.54
CA ALA A 421 -1.34 -12.99 -6.09
C ALA A 421 -0.38 -13.52 -7.16
N GLU A 422 -0.78 -13.51 -8.43
CA GLU A 422 0.07 -13.85 -9.58
C GLU A 422 1.25 -12.87 -9.72
N HIS A 423 0.99 -11.55 -9.67
CA HIS A 423 2.06 -10.56 -9.71
C HIS A 423 3.03 -10.69 -8.54
N GLN A 424 2.53 -10.98 -7.33
CA GLN A 424 3.36 -11.23 -6.16
C GLN A 424 4.22 -12.49 -6.33
N LYS A 425 3.66 -13.60 -6.83
CA LYS A 425 4.43 -14.82 -7.16
C LYS A 425 5.53 -14.53 -8.17
N ASN A 426 5.22 -13.82 -9.26
CA ASN A 426 6.21 -13.45 -10.27
C ASN A 426 7.34 -12.58 -9.68
N GLN A 427 7.03 -11.67 -8.75
CA GLN A 427 8.05 -10.90 -8.02
C GLN A 427 8.91 -11.79 -7.09
N GLU A 428 8.27 -12.73 -6.38
CA GLU A 428 8.96 -13.67 -5.48
C GLU A 428 9.88 -14.62 -6.27
N ASP A 429 9.44 -15.14 -7.42
CA ASP A 429 10.24 -15.98 -8.33
C ASP A 429 11.41 -15.20 -8.94
N LEU A 430 11.20 -13.94 -9.37
CA LEU A 430 12.27 -13.05 -9.82
C LEU A 430 13.29 -12.74 -8.71
N ALA A 431 12.83 -12.57 -7.46
CA ALA A 431 13.70 -12.35 -6.32
C ALA A 431 14.50 -13.61 -5.94
N LEU A 432 13.88 -14.80 -6.01
CA LEU A 432 14.55 -16.09 -5.83
C LEU A 432 15.60 -16.34 -6.93
N GLY A 433 15.27 -16.09 -8.19
CA GLY A 433 16.21 -16.20 -9.31
C GLY A 433 17.41 -15.26 -9.18
N LYS A 434 17.21 -14.02 -8.72
CA LYS A 434 18.31 -13.09 -8.40
C LYS A 434 19.19 -13.61 -7.26
N ARG A 435 18.59 -14.10 -6.17
CA ARG A 435 19.33 -14.69 -5.03
C ARG A 435 20.14 -15.93 -5.41
N GLN A 436 19.59 -16.81 -6.25
CA GLN A 436 20.30 -17.99 -6.74
C GLN A 436 21.50 -17.59 -7.61
N ARG A 437 21.37 -16.55 -8.45
CA ARG A 437 22.50 -16.02 -9.23
C ARG A 437 23.58 -15.43 -8.33
N THR A 438 23.24 -14.60 -7.34
CA THR A 438 24.25 -14.03 -6.44
C THR A 438 24.96 -15.09 -5.61
N VAL A 439 24.25 -16.12 -5.14
CA VAL A 439 24.89 -17.25 -4.42
C VAL A 439 25.79 -18.07 -5.35
N ALA A 440 25.38 -18.33 -6.60
CA ALA A 440 26.23 -19.03 -7.56
C ALA A 440 27.48 -18.21 -7.95
N GLU A 441 27.37 -16.89 -8.05
CA GLU A 441 28.46 -15.96 -8.32
C GLU A 441 29.43 -15.87 -7.12
N GLU A 442 28.92 -15.77 -5.89
CA GLU A 442 29.71 -15.87 -4.66
C GLU A 442 30.44 -17.22 -4.56
N GLU A 443 29.76 -18.34 -4.82
CA GLU A 443 30.39 -19.67 -4.84
C GLU A 443 31.47 -19.82 -5.92
N GLN A 444 31.27 -19.24 -7.12
CA GLN A 444 32.30 -19.24 -8.16
C GLN A 444 33.51 -18.42 -7.73
N LEU A 445 33.28 -17.23 -7.20
CA LEU A 445 34.34 -16.33 -6.73
C LEU A 445 35.10 -16.94 -5.53
N GLU A 446 34.44 -17.70 -4.64
CA GLU A 446 35.10 -18.47 -3.58
C GLU A 446 35.94 -19.64 -4.12
N ARG A 447 35.51 -20.32 -5.19
CA ARG A 447 36.29 -21.39 -5.84
C ARG A 447 37.52 -20.84 -6.56
N GLU A 448 37.40 -19.71 -7.24
CA GLU A 448 38.51 -19.04 -7.95
C GLU A 448 39.51 -18.38 -6.99
N THR A 449 39.07 -17.89 -5.83
CA THR A 449 39.95 -17.26 -4.82
C THR A 449 40.57 -18.24 -3.82
N THR A 450 40.29 -19.54 -3.91
CA THR A 450 40.82 -20.58 -3.01
C THR A 450 41.91 -21.40 -3.71
N THR A 451 43.12 -21.35 -3.18
CA THR A 451 44.25 -22.16 -3.67
C THR A 451 44.13 -23.65 -3.28
N TRP A 452 44.89 -24.53 -3.95
CA TRP A 452 44.89 -25.99 -3.69
C TRP A 452 45.13 -26.38 -2.21
N PHE A 453 45.84 -25.55 -1.45
CA PHE A 453 46.07 -25.74 0.00
C PHE A 453 44.98 -25.11 0.88
N GLY A 454 43.80 -24.79 0.33
CA GLY A 454 42.65 -24.24 1.07
C GLY A 454 42.85 -22.80 1.57
N THR A 455 43.91 -22.12 1.13
CA THR A 455 44.22 -20.75 1.57
C THR A 455 43.57 -19.75 0.62
N LYS A 456 42.72 -18.86 1.15
CA LYS A 456 42.12 -17.76 0.38
C LYS A 456 43.17 -16.69 0.10
N VAL A 457 43.39 -16.36 -1.17
CA VAL A 457 44.31 -15.29 -1.57
C VAL A 457 43.64 -13.92 -1.42
N PRO A 458 44.28 -12.92 -0.76
CA PRO A 458 43.77 -11.56 -0.76
C PRO A 458 43.81 -10.98 -2.17
N SER A 459 42.69 -10.43 -2.66
CA SER A 459 42.65 -9.75 -3.95
C SER A 459 43.49 -8.48 -3.89
N LEU A 460 44.54 -8.42 -4.71
CA LEU A 460 45.48 -7.29 -4.72
C LEU A 460 44.86 -6.10 -5.48
N GLY A 461 43.98 -5.35 -4.82
CA GLY A 461 43.29 -4.20 -5.39
C GLY A 461 43.07 -3.09 -4.38
N SER A 462 43.58 -1.90 -4.68
CA SER A 462 43.41 -0.64 -3.93
C SER A 462 44.23 -0.47 -2.64
N ALA A 463 45.54 -0.25 -2.78
CA ALA A 463 46.39 0.36 -1.74
C ALA A 463 47.67 1.03 -2.32
N HIS A 464 47.50 2.04 -3.18
CA HIS A 464 48.60 2.95 -3.55
C HIS A 464 48.15 4.41 -3.36
N ASN A 465 48.42 4.96 -2.18
CA ASN A 465 48.80 6.36 -1.93
C ASN A 465 49.01 6.61 -0.43
N ALA A 466 50.25 6.42 0.03
CA ALA A 466 50.78 7.03 1.26
C ALA A 466 52.32 7.01 1.20
N ALA A 467 52.94 8.18 1.15
CA ALA A 467 54.33 8.39 1.54
C ALA A 467 54.39 8.62 3.08
N ASP A 468 55.50 8.78 3.80
CA ASP A 468 56.94 8.92 3.51
C ASP A 468 57.70 8.61 4.82
N ARG A 469 59.00 8.21 4.78
CA ARG A 469 59.96 8.13 5.92
C ARG A 469 59.57 7.21 7.12
N SER A 470 60.46 6.52 7.83
CA SER A 470 61.91 6.27 7.75
C SER A 470 62.16 4.84 8.35
N THR A 471 63.35 4.28 8.54
CA THR A 471 64.71 4.84 8.63
C THR A 471 65.76 3.81 8.13
N ASP A 472 67.02 4.09 8.43
CA ASP A 472 68.26 3.41 8.05
C ASP A 472 68.45 1.98 8.62
N GLY A 473 69.22 1.17 7.90
CA GLY A 473 69.59 -0.19 8.28
C GLY A 473 70.82 -0.65 7.50
N THR A 474 71.96 -0.72 8.17
CA THR A 474 73.26 -1.01 7.55
C THR A 474 73.58 -2.50 7.46
N ASP A 475 73.85 -2.93 6.21
CA ASP A 475 74.87 -3.90 5.79
C ASP A 475 74.59 -5.43 5.94
N GLY A 476 75.29 -6.26 5.12
CA GLY A 476 75.51 -7.68 5.45
C GLY A 476 75.10 -8.80 4.47
N THR A 477 75.14 -8.61 3.14
CA THR A 477 75.35 -9.62 2.07
C THR A 477 75.03 -11.14 2.29
N LYS A 478 74.25 -11.77 1.38
CA LYS A 478 74.76 -12.77 0.40
C LYS A 478 73.70 -13.28 -0.62
N THR A 479 74.20 -13.50 -1.84
CA THR A 479 73.66 -14.14 -3.07
C THR A 479 72.87 -15.45 -2.88
N VAL A 480 72.02 -15.93 -3.81
CA VAL A 480 72.27 -16.32 -5.24
C VAL A 480 70.96 -16.23 -6.08
N GLY A 481 71.04 -15.99 -7.41
CA GLY A 481 69.86 -16.22 -8.29
C GLY A 481 69.76 -15.54 -9.67
N LYS A 482 70.79 -14.89 -10.22
CA LYS A 482 70.72 -14.24 -11.56
C LYS A 482 70.79 -15.24 -12.73
N TYR A 483 69.71 -15.96 -13.04
CA TYR A 483 69.57 -16.70 -14.30
C TYR A 483 68.11 -16.78 -14.80
N LEU A 484 67.71 -15.81 -15.64
CA LEU A 484 66.95 -16.01 -16.90
C LEU A 484 66.59 -14.64 -17.52
N LYS A 485 67.46 -14.11 -18.38
CA LYS A 485 67.12 -13.03 -19.33
C LYS A 485 67.92 -13.20 -20.63
N LYS A 486 67.34 -13.92 -21.58
CA LYS A 486 67.38 -13.70 -23.05
C LYS A 486 67.00 -14.99 -23.79
N LEU A 487 65.76 -15.05 -24.28
CA LEU A 487 65.48 -15.51 -25.64
C LEU A 487 64.47 -14.52 -26.24
N LYS A 488 64.80 -14.00 -27.42
CA LYS A 488 63.86 -13.25 -28.26
C LYS A 488 63.21 -14.23 -29.22
N PHE A 489 61.96 -13.97 -29.60
CA PHE A 489 61.43 -14.42 -30.89
C PHE A 489 60.70 -13.25 -31.55
N ASP A 490 60.88 -13.12 -32.87
CA ASP A 490 60.52 -11.93 -33.63
C ASP A 490 59.04 -11.87 -34.02
N THR A 491 58.56 -10.65 -34.24
CA THR A 491 57.23 -10.37 -34.80
C THR A 491 57.35 -10.15 -36.31
N PRO A 492 56.67 -10.95 -37.16
CA PRO A 492 56.53 -10.62 -38.57
C PRO A 492 55.43 -9.57 -38.79
N THR A 493 55.68 -8.61 -39.67
CA THR A 493 54.71 -7.58 -40.12
C THR A 493 54.32 -7.82 -41.58
N ARG A 494 53.01 -7.76 -41.91
CA ARG A 494 52.47 -7.42 -43.25
C ARG A 494 50.93 -7.27 -43.15
N SER A 495 50.34 -6.07 -43.29
CA SER A 495 49.87 -5.36 -44.50
C SER A 495 48.65 -5.94 -45.22
N THR A 496 47.83 -5.03 -45.73
CA THR A 496 46.61 -5.19 -46.57
C THR A 496 46.88 -5.99 -47.87
N ASP A 497 45.91 -6.53 -48.64
CA ASP A 497 44.52 -6.10 -48.92
C ASP A 497 43.55 -7.22 -49.40
N SER A 498 42.25 -6.97 -49.23
CA SER A 498 41.10 -7.43 -50.07
C SER A 498 40.66 -8.91 -50.21
N ASN A 499 39.35 -9.10 -50.01
CA ASN A 499 38.40 -9.96 -50.77
C ASN A 499 38.34 -11.50 -50.55
N SER A 500 37.28 -11.98 -49.88
CA SER A 500 36.51 -13.18 -50.29
C SER A 500 35.17 -13.31 -49.53
N GLN A 501 34.27 -14.18 -50.01
CA GLN A 501 32.82 -14.09 -49.79
C GLN A 501 32.26 -14.82 -48.56
N THR A 502 31.03 -14.43 -48.22
CA THR A 502 30.16 -14.99 -47.17
C THR A 502 29.69 -16.43 -47.39
N THR A 503 29.57 -17.20 -46.30
CA THR A 503 28.56 -18.28 -46.17
C THR A 503 27.84 -18.19 -44.81
N LYS A 504 26.50 -18.18 -44.88
CA LYS A 504 25.51 -18.20 -43.78
C LYS A 504 25.38 -19.65 -43.22
N GLN A 505 24.66 -20.05 -42.16
CA GLN A 505 23.75 -19.49 -41.12
C GLN A 505 23.68 -20.59 -39.98
N PRO A 506 22.76 -20.67 -38.98
CA PRO A 506 21.45 -20.02 -38.78
C PRO A 506 21.31 -19.17 -37.52
N ASP A 507 20.32 -18.27 -37.57
CA ASP A 507 19.83 -17.47 -36.46
C ASP A 507 18.31 -17.73 -36.34
N LEU A 508 17.79 -17.85 -35.12
CA LEU A 508 16.37 -18.10 -34.82
C LEU A 508 15.89 -17.00 -33.84
N GLY A 509 14.92 -16.14 -34.12
CA GLY A 509 14.04 -16.07 -35.29
C GLY A 509 12.60 -15.73 -34.89
N TYR A 510 12.35 -14.50 -34.40
CA TYR A 510 11.00 -13.94 -34.23
C TYR A 510 11.01 -12.42 -34.47
N ASN A 511 10.43 -11.99 -35.59
CA ASN A 511 10.18 -10.59 -35.94
C ASN A 511 8.71 -10.24 -35.68
N PHE A 512 8.45 -9.07 -35.11
CA PHE A 512 7.11 -8.51 -34.95
C PHE A 512 6.82 -7.55 -36.12
N GLY A 513 5.64 -7.67 -36.74
CA GLY A 513 5.33 -7.00 -38.01
C GLY A 513 4.91 -5.53 -37.89
N ASP A 514 5.19 -4.77 -38.94
CA ASP A 514 4.71 -3.39 -39.14
C ASP A 514 3.31 -3.38 -39.80
N PHE A 515 2.46 -2.43 -39.41
CA PHE A 515 1.05 -2.31 -39.82
C PHE A 515 0.77 -0.93 -40.45
N SER A 516 1.63 -0.51 -41.37
CA SER A 516 1.58 0.80 -42.03
C SER A 516 0.66 0.87 -43.27
N ASN A 517 -0.31 -0.04 -43.42
CA ASN A 517 -1.35 0.02 -44.46
C ASN A 517 -2.57 -0.89 -44.15
N TRP A 518 -3.43 -0.48 -43.21
CA TRP A 518 -4.83 -0.92 -43.15
C TRP A 518 -5.75 0.20 -42.67
#